data_AF-A0A844X5E3-F1
#
_entry.id   AF-A0A844X5E3-F1
#
_cell.length_a   1.000
_cell.length_b   1.000
_cell.length_c   1.000
_cell.angle_alpha   90.00
_cell.angle_beta   90.00
_cell.angle_gamma   90.00
#
_symmetry.space_group_name_H-M   'P 1'
#
loop_
_entity.id
_entity.type
_entity.pdbx_description
1 polymer ?
#
loop_
_entity_poly.entity_id
_entity_poly.type
_entity_poly.pdbx_seq_one_letter_code
_entity_poly.pdbx_strand_id
1 'polypeptide(L)'
;MISASNGGFSQGQGIAYLGDYASCPKCTKGYGSIIEGTYDCIVEGKPAAYDGCIVVCRCPIGDNRIIATKSFAYVNVASHSSAKSSSFKMPSSSETSLPIFQNLMYTQSDSSLEMSDDTSKIRLDAKRLMDCTHELCEKHLYYNEIKQAFIDDVDTYAMNIVNKVESGEMSYEEGAKKIKTEENNLWE
;
A
#
# COMPACT_ATOMS: atom_id res chain seq x y z
N MET A 1 -15.49 1.52 -8.84
CA MET A 1 -15.86 0.10 -8.94
C MET A 1 -15.07 -0.67 -7.90
N ILE A 2 -15.73 -1.55 -7.14
CA ILE A 2 -15.07 -2.43 -6.16
C ILE A 2 -15.01 -3.82 -6.77
N SER A 3 -13.85 -4.45 -6.74
CA SER A 3 -13.65 -5.83 -7.13
C SER A 3 -13.62 -6.67 -5.86
N ALA A 4 -14.80 -7.16 -5.45
CA ALA A 4 -14.91 -8.06 -4.32
C ALA A 4 -14.40 -9.46 -4.72
N SER A 5 -13.65 -10.09 -3.83
CA SER A 5 -13.30 -11.50 -3.98
C SER A 5 -14.58 -12.35 -3.93
N ASN A 6 -14.64 -13.42 -4.73
CA ASN A 6 -15.85 -14.17 -5.08
C ASN A 6 -16.50 -15.00 -3.94
N GLY A 7 -16.22 -14.64 -2.69
CA GLY A 7 -16.36 -15.48 -1.51
C GLY A 7 -17.58 -15.24 -0.62
N GLY A 8 -18.15 -14.05 -0.68
CA GLY A 8 -19.37 -13.70 0.05
C GLY A 8 -20.37 -13.00 -0.85
N PHE A 9 -21.61 -13.48 -0.90
CA PHE A 9 -22.68 -12.84 -1.65
C PHE A 9 -23.81 -12.44 -0.71
N SER A 10 -24.29 -11.20 -0.82
CA SER A 10 -25.55 -10.75 -0.24
C SER A 10 -26.49 -10.39 -1.39
N GLN A 11 -27.65 -11.06 -1.46
CA GLN A 11 -28.67 -10.84 -2.49
C GLN A 11 -28.14 -10.88 -3.95
N GLY A 12 -27.14 -11.74 -4.22
CA GLY A 12 -26.53 -11.88 -5.54
C GLY A 12 -25.45 -10.84 -5.88
N GLN A 13 -25.05 -9.98 -4.93
CA GLN A 13 -23.92 -9.06 -5.06
C GLN A 13 -22.78 -9.46 -4.12
N GLY A 14 -21.55 -9.40 -4.62
CA GLY A 14 -20.35 -9.70 -3.83
C GLY A 14 -20.17 -8.72 -2.68
N ILE A 15 -19.81 -9.23 -1.50
CA ILE A 15 -19.48 -8.44 -0.32
C ILE A 15 -17.98 -8.19 -0.35
N ALA A 16 -17.58 -6.92 -0.42
CA ALA A 16 -16.19 -6.55 -0.32
C ALA A 16 -15.69 -6.72 1.13
N TYR A 17 -14.47 -7.22 1.29
CA TYR A 17 -13.84 -7.38 2.59
C TYR A 17 -12.38 -6.91 2.57
N LEU A 18 -11.76 -6.89 3.74
CA LEU A 18 -10.40 -6.43 3.92
C LEU A 18 -9.42 -7.14 2.96
N GLY A 19 -8.64 -6.35 2.22
CA GLY A 19 -7.73 -6.80 1.18
C GLY A 19 -8.29 -6.77 -0.25
N ASP A 20 -9.60 -6.63 -0.43
CA ASP A 20 -10.20 -6.45 -1.76
C ASP A 20 -9.80 -5.13 -2.40
N TYR A 21 -9.94 -5.05 -3.73
CA TYR A 21 -9.55 -3.86 -4.48
C TYR A 21 -10.72 -2.91 -4.74
N ALA A 22 -10.48 -1.62 -4.57
CA ALA A 22 -11.39 -0.54 -4.95
C ALA A 22 -10.70 0.44 -5.90
N SER A 23 -11.46 0.97 -6.86
CA SER A 23 -10.96 1.95 -7.82
C SER A 23 -10.53 3.25 -7.15
N CYS A 24 -9.45 3.86 -7.64
CA CYS A 24 -9.02 5.21 -7.30
C CYS A 24 -8.92 6.05 -8.59
N PRO A 25 -9.72 7.11 -8.77
CA PRO A 25 -9.65 7.93 -9.98
C PRO A 25 -8.47 8.93 -9.96
N LYS A 26 -7.79 9.11 -8.83
CA LYS A 26 -6.74 10.13 -8.65
C LYS A 26 -5.35 9.61 -9.03
N CYS A 27 -4.97 8.42 -8.59
CA CYS A 27 -3.64 7.90 -8.85
C CYS A 27 -3.54 7.22 -10.23
N THR A 28 -2.32 7.17 -10.75
CA THR A 28 -1.98 6.53 -12.03
C THR A 28 -2.27 5.02 -12.03
N LYS A 29 -2.21 4.37 -10.88
CA LYS A 29 -2.55 2.94 -10.72
C LYS A 29 -4.04 2.68 -10.92
N GLY A 30 -4.92 3.62 -10.58
CA GLY A 30 -6.35 3.49 -10.82
C GLY A 30 -7.12 2.63 -9.79
N TYR A 31 -6.44 1.99 -8.83
CA TYR A 31 -7.05 1.13 -7.81
C TYR A 31 -6.14 0.96 -6.58
N GLY A 32 -6.69 0.44 -5.49
CA GLY A 32 -5.98 0.15 -4.24
C GLY A 32 -6.69 -0.86 -3.36
N SER A 33 -6.03 -1.34 -2.32
CA SER A 33 -6.52 -2.37 -1.40
C SER A 33 -7.27 -1.76 -0.22
N ILE A 34 -8.37 -2.37 0.19
CA ILE A 34 -9.13 -1.97 1.36
C ILE A 34 -8.40 -2.43 2.63
N ILE A 35 -8.12 -1.51 3.54
CA ILE A 35 -7.36 -1.80 4.79
C ILE A 35 -8.20 -1.72 6.07
N GLU A 36 -9.47 -1.33 5.94
CA GLU A 36 -10.40 -1.22 7.06
C GLU A 36 -11.64 -2.10 6.82
N GLY A 37 -12.22 -2.59 7.90
CA GLY A 37 -13.45 -3.36 7.88
C GLY A 37 -14.00 -3.54 9.29
N THR A 38 -15.20 -4.11 9.40
CA THR A 38 -15.84 -4.39 10.69
C THR A 38 -15.66 -5.85 11.09
N TYR A 39 -15.39 -6.07 12.38
CA TYR A 39 -15.34 -7.41 12.96
C TYR A 39 -16.73 -7.94 13.36
N ASP A 40 -17.76 -7.09 13.31
CA ASP A 40 -19.14 -7.51 13.55
C ASP A 40 -19.69 -8.35 12.38
N CYS A 41 -19.05 -8.26 11.21
CA CYS A 41 -19.38 -9.05 10.03
C CYS A 41 -18.10 -9.62 9.41
N ILE A 42 -17.92 -10.93 9.55
CA ILE A 42 -16.77 -11.65 9.01
C ILE A 42 -17.21 -12.45 7.78
N VAL A 43 -16.55 -12.23 6.65
CA VAL A 43 -16.74 -12.95 5.40
C VAL A 43 -15.43 -13.67 5.07
N GLU A 44 -15.47 -15.00 4.93
CA GLU A 44 -14.27 -15.83 4.68
C GLU A 44 -13.12 -15.61 5.67
N GLY A 45 -13.45 -15.34 6.93
CA GLY A 45 -12.44 -15.07 7.96
C GLY A 45 -11.85 -13.65 7.92
N LYS A 46 -12.31 -12.78 7.00
CA LYS A 46 -11.88 -11.39 6.86
C LYS A 46 -12.99 -10.41 7.24
N PRO A 47 -12.66 -9.27 7.88
CA PRO A 47 -13.63 -8.20 8.18
C PRO A 47 -14.29 -7.66 6.91
N ALA A 48 -15.62 -7.54 6.92
CA ALA A 48 -16.36 -6.94 5.81
C ALA A 48 -16.09 -5.43 5.73
N ALA A 49 -15.92 -4.93 4.51
CA ALA A 49 -15.74 -3.52 4.24
C ALA A 49 -17.09 -2.78 4.27
N TYR A 50 -17.08 -1.52 4.72
CA TYR A 50 -18.27 -0.68 4.81
C TYR A 50 -17.99 0.72 4.24
N ASP A 51 -19.03 1.57 4.22
CA ASP A 51 -18.91 2.94 3.73
C ASP A 51 -17.86 3.74 4.51
N GLY A 52 -16.96 4.43 3.81
CA GLY A 52 -15.91 5.23 4.42
C GLY A 52 -14.62 4.49 4.76
N CYS A 53 -14.57 3.15 4.63
CA CYS A 53 -13.33 2.38 4.83
C CYS A 53 -12.20 2.90 3.92
N ILE A 54 -11.00 3.00 4.48
CA ILE A 54 -9.81 3.46 3.76
C ILE A 54 -9.37 2.44 2.71
N VAL A 55 -9.03 2.98 1.52
CA VAL A 55 -8.40 2.25 0.41
C VAL A 55 -6.96 2.76 0.26
N VAL A 56 -5.99 1.88 0.50
CA VAL A 56 -4.58 2.17 0.24
C VAL A 56 -4.30 2.00 -1.24
N CYS A 57 -3.98 3.11 -1.88
CA CYS A 57 -3.49 3.19 -3.25
C CYS A 57 -2.26 4.11 -3.25
N ARG A 58 -1.82 4.56 -4.42
CA ARG A 58 -0.72 5.54 -4.57
C ARG A 58 -1.21 6.98 -4.38
N CYS A 59 -2.04 7.19 -3.38
CA CYS A 59 -2.49 8.49 -2.89
C CYS A 59 -2.26 8.51 -1.38
N PRO A 60 -2.32 9.69 -0.73
CA PRO A 60 -2.14 9.75 0.71
C PRO A 60 -3.15 8.86 1.42
N ILE A 61 -2.73 8.27 2.53
CA ILE A 61 -3.60 7.35 3.27
C ILE A 61 -4.83 8.08 3.79
N GLY A 62 -6.00 7.49 3.52
CA GLY A 62 -7.30 8.05 3.91
C GLY A 62 -7.95 8.94 2.86
N ASP A 63 -7.26 9.21 1.76
CA ASP A 63 -7.72 10.10 0.69
C ASP A 63 -8.63 9.39 -0.32
N ASN A 64 -8.47 8.08 -0.46
CA ASN A 64 -9.42 7.20 -1.15
C ASN A 64 -10.22 6.38 -0.13
N ARG A 65 -11.55 6.47 -0.21
CA ARG A 65 -12.47 5.79 0.69
C ARG A 65 -13.58 5.10 -0.08
N ILE A 66 -14.06 3.99 0.45
CA ILE A 66 -15.21 3.28 -0.09
C ILE A 66 -16.44 4.18 -0.04
N ILE A 67 -17.17 4.26 -1.15
CA ILE A 67 -18.49 4.90 -1.24
C ILE A 67 -19.51 3.81 -1.52
N ALA A 68 -20.22 3.38 -0.50
CA ALA A 68 -21.23 2.33 -0.58
C ALA A 68 -22.56 2.93 -1.07
N THR A 69 -22.78 2.90 -2.38
CA THR A 69 -24.01 3.44 -2.99
C THR A 69 -25.21 2.48 -2.93
N LYS A 70 -24.98 1.21 -2.57
CA LYS A 70 -26.01 0.15 -2.48
C LYS A 70 -25.77 -0.73 -1.25
N SER A 71 -26.08 -0.18 -0.08
CA SER A 71 -25.92 -0.88 1.19
C SER A 71 -27.22 -1.60 1.58
N PHE A 72 -27.12 -2.89 1.92
CA PHE A 72 -28.24 -3.70 2.41
C PHE A 72 -28.16 -3.98 3.92
N ALA A 73 -27.05 -3.58 4.55
CA ALA A 73 -26.80 -3.72 5.98
C ALA A 73 -26.10 -2.46 6.50
N TYR A 74 -26.32 -2.15 7.77
CA TYR A 74 -25.67 -1.05 8.48
C TYR A 74 -24.88 -1.62 9.65
N VAL A 75 -23.65 -1.19 9.78
CA VAL A 75 -22.78 -1.55 10.90
C VAL A 75 -22.67 -0.34 11.83
N ASN A 76 -22.85 -0.57 13.12
CA ASN A 76 -22.72 0.49 14.12
C ASN A 76 -21.24 0.74 14.41
N VAL A 77 -20.58 1.46 13.53
CA VAL A 77 -19.21 1.90 13.76
C VAL A 77 -19.30 3.15 14.62
N ALA A 78 -18.85 3.06 15.88
CA ALA A 78 -18.76 4.21 16.75
C ALA A 78 -17.93 5.29 16.03
N SER A 79 -18.60 6.34 15.54
CA SER A 79 -17.94 7.40 14.77
C SER A 79 -16.78 7.96 15.59
N HIS A 80 -15.55 7.82 15.11
CA HIS A 80 -14.36 8.34 15.78
C HIS A 80 -14.27 9.87 15.61
N SER A 81 -15.34 10.58 15.96
CA SER A 81 -15.35 12.02 16.10
C SER A 81 -14.92 12.35 17.53
N SER A 82 -13.68 12.82 17.67
CA SER A 82 -13.11 13.42 18.90
C SER A 82 -12.87 12.52 20.12
N ALA A 83 -11.57 12.30 20.37
CA ALA A 83 -10.91 12.07 21.66
C ALA A 83 -11.75 11.51 22.82
N LYS A 84 -11.59 10.22 23.10
CA LYS A 84 -11.70 9.66 24.45
C LYS A 84 -10.71 8.51 24.63
N SER A 85 -9.79 8.70 25.56
CA SER A 85 -8.88 7.69 26.08
C SER A 85 -9.67 6.49 26.62
N SER A 86 -9.47 5.31 26.05
CA SER A 86 -9.84 4.06 26.70
C SER A 86 -8.66 3.10 26.59
N SER A 87 -8.06 2.85 27.75
CA SER A 87 -6.97 1.90 27.96
C SER A 87 -7.50 0.48 27.72
N PHE A 88 -6.98 -0.21 26.71
CA PHE A 88 -7.25 -1.64 26.50
C PHE A 88 -5.97 -2.44 26.78
N LYS A 89 -6.07 -3.37 27.74
CA LYS A 89 -5.02 -4.30 28.14
C LYS A 89 -4.75 -5.31 27.02
N MET A 90 -3.51 -5.35 26.55
CA MET A 90 -2.98 -6.40 25.67
C MET A 90 -2.65 -7.67 26.47
N PRO A 91 -2.80 -8.89 25.91
CA PRO A 91 -2.11 -10.06 26.40
C PRO A 91 -0.63 -9.99 25.98
N SER A 92 0.27 -10.15 26.94
CA SER A 92 1.72 -10.26 26.73
C SER A 92 2.13 -11.71 26.48
N SER A 93 2.72 -11.99 25.33
CA SER A 93 3.63 -13.11 25.06
C SER A 93 4.11 -12.96 23.61
N SER A 94 5.36 -13.11 23.22
CA SER A 94 6.62 -13.46 23.89
C SER A 94 7.68 -13.20 22.83
N GLU A 95 8.83 -12.66 23.22
CA GLU A 95 9.94 -12.41 22.30
C GLU A 95 10.42 -13.70 21.63
N THR A 96 10.50 -13.68 20.30
CA THR A 96 11.38 -14.58 19.57
C THR A 96 11.97 -13.84 18.37
N SER A 97 13.18 -13.34 18.58
CA SER A 97 14.25 -13.05 17.62
C SER A 97 13.86 -12.70 16.17
N LEU A 98 14.08 -11.43 15.82
CA LEU A 98 14.28 -10.96 14.46
C LEU A 98 15.21 -11.91 13.68
N PRO A 99 14.82 -12.45 12.50
CA PRO A 99 15.81 -12.88 11.54
C PRO A 99 16.38 -11.61 10.88
N ILE A 100 17.56 -11.26 11.37
CA ILE A 100 18.70 -10.68 10.66
C ILE A 100 18.41 -10.30 9.20
N PHE A 101 18.49 -8.98 8.94
CA PHE A 101 18.76 -8.40 7.64
C PHE A 101 19.82 -9.22 6.89
N GLN A 102 19.43 -9.98 5.86
CA GLN A 102 20.38 -10.35 4.82
C GLN A 102 19.65 -10.75 3.54
N ASN A 103 20.11 -10.12 2.44
CA ASN A 103 20.00 -10.53 1.05
C ASN A 103 18.80 -10.03 0.23
N LEU A 104 18.88 -8.76 -0.17
CA LEU A 104 18.98 -8.46 -1.59
C LEU A 104 20.38 -7.89 -1.85
N MET A 105 21.37 -8.80 -1.94
CA MET A 105 22.56 -8.50 -2.72
C MET A 105 22.10 -8.33 -4.16
N TYR A 106 22.04 -7.08 -4.63
CA TYR A 106 22.30 -6.83 -6.03
C TYR A 106 23.67 -7.45 -6.32
N THR A 107 23.66 -8.49 -7.13
CA THR A 107 24.87 -9.08 -7.69
C THR A 107 25.73 -7.95 -8.23
N GLN A 108 26.89 -7.76 -7.62
CA GLN A 108 28.04 -7.17 -8.30
C GLN A 108 28.37 -8.12 -9.45
N SER A 109 27.67 -7.95 -10.57
CA SER A 109 28.24 -8.25 -11.86
C SER A 109 29.38 -7.26 -12.04
N ASP A 110 30.59 -7.78 -11.91
CA ASP A 110 31.88 -7.14 -12.12
C ASP A 110 32.06 -6.75 -13.60
N SER A 111 31.13 -5.96 -14.13
CA SER A 111 31.32 -5.21 -15.37
C SER A 111 31.74 -3.81 -14.97
N SER A 112 33.04 -3.51 -15.09
CA SER A 112 33.58 -2.14 -15.08
C SER A 112 33.06 -1.37 -16.31
N LEU A 113 31.76 -1.14 -16.35
CA LEU A 113 31.13 -0.09 -17.14
C LEU A 113 30.96 1.05 -16.15
N GLU A 114 31.59 2.19 -16.43
CA GLU A 114 31.39 3.40 -15.63
C GLU A 114 29.90 3.68 -15.55
N MET A 115 29.29 3.37 -14.39
CA MET A 115 27.90 3.74 -14.15
C MET A 115 27.85 5.26 -14.23
N SER A 116 27.05 5.80 -15.14
CA SER A 116 26.85 7.24 -15.19
C SER A 116 26.43 7.74 -13.81
N ASP A 117 26.88 8.95 -13.46
CA ASP A 117 26.49 9.63 -12.21
C ASP A 117 24.96 9.58 -12.03
N ASP A 118 24.24 9.72 -13.13
CA ASP A 118 22.79 9.63 -13.26
C ASP A 118 22.20 8.27 -12.86
N THR A 119 22.85 7.15 -13.18
CA THR A 119 22.39 5.82 -12.76
C THR A 119 22.50 5.65 -11.24
N SER A 120 23.61 6.13 -10.66
CA SER A 120 23.79 6.06 -9.21
C SER A 120 22.77 6.93 -8.48
N LYS A 121 22.47 8.13 -9.02
CA LYS A 121 21.45 9.02 -8.46
C LYS A 121 20.05 8.43 -8.52
N ILE A 122 19.60 7.89 -9.66
CA ILE A 122 18.24 7.36 -9.78
C ILE A 122 18.00 6.17 -8.84
N ARG A 123 19.01 5.31 -8.65
CA ARG A 123 18.95 4.21 -7.67
C ARG A 123 18.83 4.72 -6.23
N LEU A 124 19.50 5.83 -5.92
CA LEU A 124 19.40 6.46 -4.60
C LEU A 124 18.03 7.10 -4.37
N ASP A 125 17.45 7.74 -5.40
CA ASP A 125 16.10 8.28 -5.34
C ASP A 125 15.05 7.17 -5.17
N ALA A 126 15.19 6.05 -5.90
CA ALA A 126 14.34 4.87 -5.74
C ALA A 126 14.42 4.29 -4.32
N LYS A 127 15.62 4.22 -3.73
CA LYS A 127 15.79 3.77 -2.35
C LYS A 127 15.06 4.67 -1.36
N ARG A 128 15.14 5.99 -1.52
CA ARG A 128 14.43 6.95 -0.65
C ARG A 128 12.91 6.74 -0.71
N LEU A 129 12.36 6.51 -1.91
CA LEU A 129 10.93 6.18 -2.07
C LEU A 129 10.56 4.90 -1.32
N MET A 130 11.40 3.87 -1.37
CA MET A 130 11.17 2.63 -0.61
C MET A 130 11.25 2.85 0.90
N ASP A 131 12.20 3.65 1.39
CA ASP A 131 12.29 4.00 2.81
C ASP A 131 11.00 4.71 3.28
N CYS A 132 10.49 5.68 2.50
CA CYS A 132 9.19 6.32 2.76
C CYS A 132 8.02 5.33 2.76
N THR A 133 8.01 4.39 1.82
CA THR A 133 6.99 3.35 1.69
C THR A 133 6.97 2.44 2.91
N HIS A 134 8.14 2.01 3.38
CA HIS A 134 8.25 1.21 4.60
C HIS A 134 7.77 1.97 5.83
N GLU A 135 8.13 3.24 5.99
CA GLU A 135 7.66 4.08 7.10
C GLU A 135 6.12 4.20 7.12
N LEU A 136 5.52 4.47 5.97
CA LEU A 136 4.07 4.56 5.81
C LEU A 136 3.40 3.22 6.14
N CYS A 137 3.97 2.12 5.67
CA CYS A 137 3.49 0.77 5.99
C CYS A 137 3.49 0.46 7.48
N GLU A 138 4.58 0.78 8.20
CA GLU A 138 4.64 0.54 9.65
C GLU A 138 3.61 1.36 10.43
N LYS A 139 3.29 2.57 9.96
CA LYS A 139 2.34 3.46 10.64
C LYS A 139 0.88 3.11 10.37
N HIS A 140 0.56 2.62 9.18
CA HIS A 140 -0.82 2.59 8.70
C HIS A 140 -1.30 1.23 8.18
N LEU A 141 -0.39 0.30 7.84
CA LEU A 141 -0.76 -1.01 7.29
C LEU A 141 -0.46 -2.12 8.30
N TYR A 142 -1.52 -2.57 8.98
CA TYR A 142 -1.41 -3.59 10.03
C TYR A 142 -1.38 -5.03 9.49
N TYR A 143 -1.93 -5.29 8.31
CA TYR A 143 -2.00 -6.64 7.75
C TYR A 143 -0.83 -6.93 6.84
N ASN A 144 -0.05 -7.96 7.19
CA ASN A 144 1.19 -8.32 6.47
C ASN A 144 0.95 -8.58 4.97
N GLU A 145 -0.12 -9.27 4.59
CA GLU A 145 -0.43 -9.54 3.18
C GLU A 145 -0.63 -8.24 2.38
N ILE A 146 -1.38 -7.28 2.94
CA ILE A 146 -1.64 -5.99 2.28
C ILE A 146 -0.38 -5.13 2.27
N LYS A 147 0.38 -5.14 3.37
CA LYS A 147 1.66 -4.46 3.50
C LYS A 147 2.65 -4.91 2.44
N GLN A 148 2.85 -6.22 2.28
CA GLN A 148 3.75 -6.77 1.27
C GLN A 148 3.27 -6.43 -0.15
N ALA A 149 1.99 -6.63 -0.44
CA ALA A 149 1.44 -6.30 -1.76
C ALA A 149 1.60 -4.81 -2.13
N PHE A 150 1.50 -3.90 -1.15
CA PHE A 150 1.75 -2.48 -1.36
C PHE A 150 3.23 -2.17 -1.59
N ILE A 151 4.12 -2.75 -0.77
CA ILE A 151 5.57 -2.61 -0.93
C ILE A 151 6.02 -3.10 -2.31
N ASP A 152 5.59 -4.29 -2.72
CA ASP A 152 5.92 -4.89 -4.01
C ASP A 152 5.46 -4.01 -5.19
N ASP A 153 4.30 -3.36 -5.05
CA ASP A 153 3.76 -2.49 -6.09
C ASP A 153 4.59 -1.21 -6.27
N VAL A 154 5.02 -0.59 -5.16
CA VAL A 154 5.87 0.60 -5.20
C VAL A 154 7.28 0.24 -5.67
N ASP A 155 7.83 -0.89 -5.21
CA ASP A 155 9.14 -1.39 -5.65
C ASP A 155 9.16 -1.65 -7.15
N THR A 156 8.15 -2.37 -7.66
CA THR A 156 8.01 -2.65 -9.10
C THR A 156 7.97 -1.37 -9.92
N TYR A 157 7.29 -0.33 -9.43
CA TYR A 157 7.24 0.97 -10.09
C TYR A 157 8.60 1.67 -10.08
N ALA A 158 9.26 1.72 -8.92
CA ALA A 158 10.57 2.35 -8.78
C ALA A 158 11.61 1.66 -9.67
N MET A 159 11.65 0.33 -9.66
CA MET A 159 12.57 -0.47 -10.49
C MET A 159 12.28 -0.32 -11.98
N ASN A 160 11.02 -0.15 -12.39
CA ASN A 160 10.70 0.15 -13.79
C ASN A 160 11.33 1.48 -14.25
N ILE A 161 11.30 2.50 -13.39
CA ILE A 161 11.92 3.80 -13.70
C ILE A 161 13.43 3.66 -13.75
N VAL A 162 14.05 3.02 -12.75
CA VAL A 162 15.50 2.78 -12.70
C VAL A 162 15.96 2.08 -13.98
N ASN A 163 15.31 0.98 -14.36
CA ASN A 163 15.67 0.21 -15.56
C ASN A 163 15.57 1.04 -16.84
N LYS A 164 14.57 1.93 -16.96
CA LYS A 164 14.44 2.83 -18.13
C LYS A 164 15.50 3.91 -18.18
N VAL A 165 15.94 4.41 -17.04
CA VAL A 165 17.07 5.37 -16.98
C VAL A 165 18.37 4.66 -17.34
N GLU A 166 18.58 3.45 -16.82
CA GLU A 166 19.76 2.63 -17.12
C GLU A 166 19.86 2.20 -18.58
N SER A 167 18.72 1.90 -19.23
CA SER A 167 18.70 1.57 -20.65
C SER A 167 18.80 2.80 -21.57
N GLY A 168 18.75 4.01 -21.01
CA GLY A 168 18.73 5.27 -21.76
C GLY A 168 17.38 5.59 -22.43
N GLU A 169 16.33 4.81 -22.15
CA GLU A 169 14.96 5.09 -22.59
C GLU A 169 14.35 6.32 -21.91
N MET A 170 14.87 6.68 -20.74
CA MET A 170 14.43 7.82 -19.93
C MET A 170 15.64 8.62 -19.42
N SER A 171 15.54 9.95 -19.40
CA SER A 171 16.55 10.78 -18.74
C SER A 171 16.47 10.67 -17.22
N TYR A 172 17.56 11.00 -16.53
CA TYR A 172 17.57 11.09 -15.07
C TYR A 172 16.51 12.08 -14.58
N GLU A 173 16.41 13.26 -15.18
CA GLU A 173 15.50 14.32 -14.75
C GLU A 173 14.04 13.87 -14.84
N GLU A 174 13.68 13.15 -15.90
CA GLU A 174 12.34 12.61 -16.06
C GLU A 174 12.06 11.48 -15.06
N GLY A 175 13.03 10.58 -14.84
CA GLY A 175 12.93 9.51 -13.85
C GLY A 175 12.79 10.04 -12.42
N ALA A 176 13.67 10.96 -12.03
CA ALA A 176 13.67 11.59 -10.71
C ALA A 176 12.37 12.36 -10.46
N LYS A 177 11.83 13.05 -11.48
CA LYS A 177 10.52 13.71 -11.37
C LYS A 177 9.39 12.72 -11.10
N LYS A 178 9.38 11.56 -11.77
CA LYS A 178 8.37 10.51 -11.55
C LYS A 178 8.47 9.92 -10.14
N ILE A 179 9.68 9.58 -9.70
CA ILE A 179 9.92 9.08 -8.33
C ILE A 179 9.48 10.11 -7.29
N LYS A 180 9.86 11.39 -7.46
CA LYS A 180 9.48 12.46 -6.53
C LYS A 180 7.97 12.71 -6.51
N THR A 181 7.31 12.63 -7.67
CA THR A 181 5.85 12.73 -7.75
C THR A 181 5.19 11.59 -6.98
N GLU A 182 5.69 10.37 -7.11
CA GLU A 182 5.20 9.23 -6.36
C GLU A 182 5.41 9.39 -4.86
N GLU A 183 6.60 9.84 -4.44
CA GLU A 183 6.91 10.13 -3.03
C GLU A 183 5.92 11.15 -2.44
N ASN A 184 5.65 12.25 -3.16
CA ASN A 184 4.67 13.24 -2.74
C ASN A 184 3.27 12.65 -2.65
N ASN A 185 2.85 11.84 -3.62
CA ASN A 185 1.55 11.17 -3.61
C ASN A 185 1.36 10.23 -2.40
N LEU A 186 2.43 9.80 -1.72
CA LEU A 186 2.30 8.98 -0.51
C LEU A 186 2.02 9.82 0.75
N TRP A 187 2.33 11.12 0.74
CA TRP A 187 2.33 11.97 1.95
C TRP A 187 1.48 13.23 1.87
N GLU A 188 1.32 13.84 0.68
CA GLU A 188 0.64 15.14 0.44
C GLU A 188 -0.77 14.98 -0.12
#